data_AF-A0AAD8X469-F1
#
_entry.id   AF-A0AAD8X469-F1
#
_cell.length_a   1.000
_cell.length_b   1.000
_cell.length_c   1.000
_cell.angle_alpha   90.00
_cell.angle_beta   90.00
_cell.angle_gamma   90.00
#
_symmetry.space_group_name_H-M   'P 1'
#
loop_
_entity.id
_entity.type
_entity.pdbx_description
1 polymer ?
#
loop_
_entity_poly.entity_id
_entity_poly.type
_entity_poly.pdbx_seq_one_letter_code
_entity_poly.pdbx_strand_id
1 'polypeptide(L)'
;MRPAGGTTESSPVARRRSPRQAAVARGRRTRPSEPEAYGFVGSIAAVAAALAYLAWAYAPEPWLHHIGVTYYPSKRWAVAVPAFVLAAVAQVVVLYVASNFLLSPPPASFDTISDEHARDPASSPGTGADRPVEPISDIGIDRMNRLMFGDQGSRFIQFQEDGLN
;
A
#
# COMPACT_ATOMS: atom_id res chain seq x y z
N MET A 1 8.16 45.93 60.69
CA MET A 1 8.19 44.51 60.29
C MET A 1 7.20 44.27 59.16
N ARG A 2 7.70 43.96 57.95
CA ARG A 2 6.99 43.25 56.85
C ARG A 2 7.35 41.76 57.01
N PRO A 3 6.52 40.76 56.61
CA PRO A 3 6.20 40.59 55.19
C PRO A 3 4.84 39.95 54.80
N ALA A 4 4.66 39.92 53.47
CA ALA A 4 3.93 38.96 52.62
C ALA A 4 2.38 38.89 52.75
N GLY A 5 1.61 39.07 51.68
CA GLY A 5 1.83 38.61 50.31
C GLY A 5 0.92 37.40 50.08
N GLY A 6 -0.19 37.60 49.38
CA GLY A 6 -1.20 36.57 49.16
C GLY A 6 -2.06 36.91 47.95
N THR A 7 -1.44 36.88 46.79
CA THR A 7 -2.05 36.89 45.47
C THR A 7 -2.88 35.61 45.29
N THR A 8 -4.20 35.69 45.11
CA THR A 8 -4.93 34.62 44.43
C THR A 8 -4.83 34.89 42.94
N GLU A 9 -3.69 34.44 42.43
CA GLU A 9 -3.23 34.47 41.07
C GLU A 9 -4.12 33.61 40.17
N SER A 10 -4.42 34.20 39.01
CA SER A 10 -4.93 33.61 37.77
C SER A 10 -5.02 32.08 37.66
N SER A 11 -6.24 31.61 37.40
CA SER A 11 -6.44 30.52 36.44
C SER A 11 -5.78 30.94 35.11
N PRO A 12 -4.91 30.10 34.54
CA PRO A 12 -5.45 29.10 33.63
C PRO A 12 -4.79 27.73 33.82
N VAL A 13 -5.65 26.72 33.75
CA VAL A 13 -5.29 25.35 33.41
C VAL A 13 -4.30 25.38 32.24
N ALA A 14 -3.02 25.16 32.57
CA ALA A 14 -1.95 24.95 31.62
C ALA A 14 -2.33 23.69 30.82
N ARG A 15 -2.99 23.92 29.70
CA ARG A 15 -3.31 22.92 28.68
C ARG A 15 -1.97 22.40 28.16
N ARG A 16 -1.44 21.36 28.81
CA ARG A 16 -0.28 20.59 28.39
C ARG A 16 -0.53 20.12 26.97
N ARG A 17 -0.11 20.92 25.98
CA ARG A 17 0.04 20.45 24.59
C ARG A 17 1.07 19.35 24.64
N SER A 18 0.59 18.12 24.54
CA SER A 18 1.40 16.91 24.58
C SER A 18 2.46 17.01 23.47
N PRO A 19 3.74 16.65 23.72
CA PRO A 19 4.77 16.58 22.69
C PRO A 19 4.36 15.72 21.48
N ARG A 20 3.47 14.74 21.71
CA ARG A 20 2.84 13.90 20.68
C ARG A 20 1.99 14.68 19.67
N GLN A 21 1.22 15.68 20.11
CA GLN A 21 0.41 16.49 19.18
C GLN A 21 1.28 17.43 18.34
N ALA A 22 2.39 17.92 18.89
CA ALA A 22 3.37 18.72 18.16
C ALA A 22 4.18 17.90 17.15
N ALA A 23 4.44 16.61 17.43
CA ALA A 23 5.08 15.69 16.49
C ALA A 23 4.13 15.29 15.34
N VAL A 24 2.86 15.03 15.64
CA VAL A 24 1.83 14.73 14.62
C VAL A 24 1.55 15.94 13.72
N ALA A 25 1.59 17.17 14.24
CA ALA A 25 1.47 18.38 13.45
C ALA A 25 2.70 18.66 12.56
N ARG A 26 3.91 18.21 12.97
CA ARG A 26 5.14 18.34 12.18
C ARG A 26 5.24 17.31 11.05
N GLY A 27 4.52 16.20 11.14
CA GLY A 27 4.47 15.16 10.09
C GLY A 27 3.57 15.48 8.89
N ARG A 28 2.76 16.56 8.97
CA ARG A 28 1.87 17.01 7.89
C ARG A 28 2.35 18.30 7.22
N ARG A 29 3.65 18.41 6.96
CA ARG A 29 4.09 19.24 5.84
C ARG A 29 3.93 18.41 4.58
N THR A 30 2.71 18.41 4.05
CA THR A 30 2.46 18.02 2.66
C THR A 30 3.34 18.91 1.77
N ARG A 31 4.48 18.37 1.34
CA ARG A 31 5.22 18.95 0.22
C ARG A 31 4.27 18.85 -0.99
N PRO A 32 4.06 19.94 -1.74
CA PRO A 32 3.19 19.91 -2.91
C PRO A 32 3.64 18.80 -3.87
N SER A 33 2.69 18.20 -4.57
CA SER A 33 2.80 17.09 -5.51
C SER A 33 3.81 17.36 -6.64
N GLU A 34 5.08 17.17 -6.33
CA GLU A 34 6.16 17.11 -7.33
C GLU A 34 6.07 15.83 -8.21
N PRO A 35 5.70 14.63 -7.71
CA PRO A 35 5.76 13.38 -8.50
C PRO A 35 4.83 13.33 -9.72
N GLU A 36 3.65 13.95 -9.64
CA GLU A 36 2.63 13.88 -10.69
C GLU A 36 3.04 14.67 -11.94
N ALA A 37 3.66 15.84 -11.74
CA ALA A 37 4.16 16.68 -12.84
C ALA A 37 5.34 16.02 -13.59
N TYR A 38 6.26 15.37 -12.86
CA TYR A 38 7.36 14.63 -13.50
C TYR A 38 6.86 13.44 -14.33
N GLY A 39 5.83 12.74 -13.86
CA GLY A 39 5.18 11.66 -14.61
C GLY A 39 4.57 12.16 -15.92
N PHE A 40 3.87 13.31 -15.88
CA PHE A 40 3.30 13.91 -17.09
C PHE A 40 4.35 14.32 -18.12
N VAL A 41 5.38 15.07 -17.69
CA VAL A 41 6.47 15.50 -18.58
C VAL A 41 7.24 14.29 -19.13
N GLY A 42 7.53 13.32 -18.26
CA GLY A 42 8.16 12.07 -18.65
C GLY A 42 7.33 11.27 -19.66
N SER A 43 6.00 11.24 -19.52
CA SER A 43 5.11 10.54 -20.46
C SER A 43 5.14 11.17 -21.85
N ILE A 44 5.08 12.50 -21.95
CA ILE A 44 5.17 13.21 -23.24
C ILE A 44 6.55 12.99 -23.86
N ALA A 45 7.61 13.12 -23.07
CA ALA A 45 8.98 12.87 -23.53
C ALA A 45 9.17 11.42 -24.02
N ALA A 46 8.61 10.44 -23.31
CA ALA A 46 8.66 9.04 -23.70
C ALA A 46 7.90 8.77 -25.00
N VAL A 47 6.70 9.34 -25.17
CA VAL A 47 5.93 9.23 -26.42
C VAL A 47 6.67 9.88 -27.58
N ALA A 48 7.19 11.10 -27.39
CA ALA A 48 7.97 11.80 -28.41
C ALA A 48 9.23 11.01 -28.81
N ALA A 49 9.96 10.48 -27.83
CA ALA A 49 11.13 9.64 -28.07
C ALA A 49 10.76 8.32 -28.78
N ALA A 50 9.64 7.69 -28.41
CA ALA A 50 9.15 6.48 -29.07
C ALA A 50 8.76 6.75 -30.53
N LEU A 51 8.08 7.85 -30.82
CA LEU A 51 7.74 8.24 -32.20
C LEU A 51 8.99 8.54 -33.02
N ALA A 52 9.97 9.27 -32.45
CA ALA A 52 11.25 9.52 -33.11
C ALA A 52 12.01 8.22 -33.38
N TYR A 53 12.00 7.29 -32.41
CA TYR A 53 12.61 5.97 -32.55
C TYR A 53 11.95 5.15 -33.65
N LEU A 54 10.61 5.12 -33.72
CA LEU A 54 9.87 4.42 -34.76
C LEU A 54 10.12 5.06 -36.14
N ALA A 55 10.09 6.39 -36.23
CA ALA A 55 10.40 7.09 -37.47
C ALA A 55 11.81 6.73 -37.97
N TRP A 56 12.80 6.71 -37.08
CA TRP A 56 14.16 6.25 -37.40
C TRP A 56 14.21 4.76 -37.80
N ALA A 57 13.51 3.89 -37.09
CA ALA A 57 13.50 2.45 -37.33
C ALA A 57 12.87 2.07 -38.69
N TYR A 58 11.82 2.79 -39.12
CA TYR A 58 11.09 2.50 -40.36
C TYR A 58 11.54 3.35 -41.56
N ALA A 59 12.23 4.47 -41.35
CA ALA A 59 12.71 5.29 -42.47
C ALA A 59 13.73 4.50 -43.33
N PRO A 60 13.62 4.55 -44.66
CA PRO A 60 14.58 3.92 -45.56
C PRO A 60 15.92 4.70 -45.57
N GLU A 61 17.06 4.00 -45.71
CA GLU A 61 18.39 4.61 -45.64
C GLU A 61 18.60 5.86 -46.53
N PRO A 62 18.08 5.93 -47.77
CA PRO A 62 18.25 7.11 -48.61
C PRO A 62 17.67 8.39 -47.99
N TRP A 63 16.56 8.30 -47.24
CA TRP A 63 15.94 9.46 -46.60
C TRP A 63 16.79 9.99 -45.44
N LEU A 64 17.41 9.11 -44.65
CA LEU A 64 18.33 9.52 -43.59
C LEU A 64 19.57 10.23 -44.15
N HIS A 65 20.09 9.73 -45.29
CA HIS A 65 21.22 10.37 -45.98
C HIS A 65 20.87 11.76 -46.50
N HIS A 66 19.64 11.99 -46.99
CA HIS A 66 19.18 13.32 -47.41
C HIS A 66 19.01 14.32 -46.27
N ILE A 67 18.69 13.84 -45.06
CA ILE A 67 18.54 14.68 -43.85
C ILE A 67 19.92 14.97 -43.20
N GLY A 68 21.01 14.41 -43.74
CA GLY A 68 22.38 14.63 -43.26
C GLY A 68 22.79 13.72 -42.10
N VAL A 69 22.01 12.69 -41.79
CA VAL A 69 22.33 11.71 -40.75
C VAL A 69 23.17 10.58 -41.36
N THR A 70 24.48 10.81 -41.48
CA THR A 70 25.43 9.83 -42.03
C THR A 70 26.01 8.87 -40.99
N TYR A 71 25.89 9.20 -39.70
CA TYR A 71 26.38 8.38 -38.59
C TYR A 71 25.21 7.97 -37.69
N TYR A 72 24.67 6.77 -37.92
CA TYR A 72 23.70 6.13 -37.03
C TYR A 72 24.08 4.67 -36.79
N PRO A 73 23.76 4.09 -35.61
CA PRO A 73 24.04 2.69 -35.32
C PRO A 73 23.27 1.78 -36.29
N SER A 74 23.81 0.58 -36.58
CA SER A 74 23.21 -0.33 -37.56
C SER A 74 21.72 -0.57 -37.31
N LYS A 75 20.88 -0.57 -38.34
CA LYS A 75 19.41 -0.72 -38.24
C LYS A 75 18.94 -1.95 -37.44
N ARG A 76 19.79 -2.96 -37.26
CA ARG A 76 19.56 -4.11 -36.37
C ARG A 76 19.23 -3.71 -34.92
N TRP A 77 19.71 -2.55 -34.46
CA TRP A 77 19.36 -2.00 -33.15
C TRP A 77 17.87 -1.64 -33.03
N ALA A 78 17.16 -1.44 -34.16
CA ALA A 78 15.71 -1.26 -34.18
C ALA A 78 14.95 -2.48 -33.63
N VAL A 79 15.52 -3.69 -33.74
CA VAL A 79 14.92 -4.93 -33.22
C VAL A 79 15.57 -5.34 -31.90
N ALA A 80 16.88 -5.09 -31.76
CA ALA A 80 17.60 -5.44 -30.53
C ALA A 80 17.07 -4.68 -29.31
N VAL A 81 16.82 -3.37 -29.41
CA VAL A 81 16.37 -2.56 -28.28
C VAL A 81 15.02 -3.06 -27.71
N PRO A 82 13.95 -3.27 -28.51
CA PRO A 82 12.71 -3.86 -28.02
C PRO A 82 12.90 -5.24 -27.38
N ALA A 83 13.73 -6.08 -27.98
CA ALA A 83 14.03 -7.40 -27.43
C ALA A 83 14.72 -7.33 -26.05
N PHE A 84 15.70 -6.42 -25.89
CA PHE A 84 16.35 -6.17 -24.61
C PHE A 84 15.38 -5.61 -23.56
N VAL A 85 14.46 -4.71 -23.95
CA VAL A 85 13.44 -4.19 -23.03
C VAL A 85 12.54 -5.31 -22.53
N LEU A 86 12.05 -6.19 -23.42
CA LEU A 86 11.24 -7.35 -23.02
C LEU A 86 12.01 -8.30 -22.11
N ALA A 87 13.28 -8.60 -22.43
CA ALA A 87 14.13 -9.43 -21.59
C ALA A 87 14.38 -8.79 -20.21
N ALA A 88 14.60 -7.48 -20.15
CA ALA A 88 14.77 -6.76 -18.89
C ALA A 88 13.50 -6.78 -18.04
N VAL A 89 12.32 -6.60 -18.64
CA VAL A 89 11.03 -6.71 -17.93
C VAL A 89 10.85 -8.12 -17.36
N ALA A 90 11.10 -9.16 -18.16
CA ALA A 90 11.05 -10.55 -17.68
C ALA A 90 12.04 -10.78 -16.53
N GLN A 91 13.26 -10.26 -16.64
CA GLN A 91 14.28 -10.35 -15.59
C GLN A 91 13.84 -9.66 -14.29
N VAL A 92 13.21 -8.48 -14.38
CA VAL A 92 12.67 -7.76 -13.22
C VAL A 92 11.58 -8.58 -12.52
N VAL A 93 10.67 -9.19 -13.28
CA VAL A 93 9.61 -10.06 -12.71
C VAL A 93 10.22 -11.27 -12.00
N VAL A 94 11.18 -11.94 -12.63
CA VAL A 94 11.87 -13.09 -12.02
C VAL A 94 12.59 -12.69 -10.73
N LEU A 95 13.33 -11.57 -10.76
CA LEU A 95 14.01 -11.05 -9.57
C LEU A 95 13.03 -10.67 -8.47
N TYR A 96 11.92 -10.00 -8.82
CA TYR A 96 10.89 -9.64 -7.86
C TYR A 96 10.30 -10.87 -7.17
N VAL A 97 9.94 -11.90 -7.94
CA VAL A 97 9.43 -13.16 -7.38
C VAL A 97 10.49 -13.84 -6.51
N ALA A 98 11.72 -13.94 -6.98
CA ALA A 98 12.82 -14.52 -6.21
C ALA A 98 13.08 -13.74 -4.90
N SER A 99 13.06 -12.41 -4.95
CA SER A 99 13.20 -11.55 -3.78
C SER A 99 12.04 -11.75 -2.81
N ASN A 100 10.80 -11.88 -3.30
CA ASN A 100 9.67 -12.20 -2.45
C ASN A 100 9.86 -13.53 -1.74
N PHE A 101 10.38 -14.57 -2.41
CA PHE A 101 10.68 -15.86 -1.76
C PHE A 101 11.85 -15.79 -0.77
N LEU A 102 12.84 -14.93 -1.02
CA LEU A 102 14.00 -14.74 -0.13
C LEU A 102 13.64 -13.94 1.13
N LEU A 103 12.77 -12.95 1.00
CA LEU A 103 12.43 -11.99 2.07
C LEU A 103 11.15 -12.35 2.82
N SER A 104 10.24 -13.12 2.24
CA SER A 104 9.03 -13.56 2.92
C SER A 104 9.32 -14.73 3.86
N PRO A 105 8.61 -14.84 5.00
CA PRO A 105 8.60 -16.06 5.79
C PRO A 105 8.29 -17.29 4.92
N PRO A 106 8.76 -18.49 5.30
CA PRO A 106 8.41 -19.72 4.60
C PRO A 106 6.89 -19.80 4.41
N PRO A 107 6.38 -20.25 3.25
CA PRO A 107 4.95 -20.25 2.95
C PRO A 107 4.12 -21.13 3.90
N ALA A 108 4.78 -21.98 4.70
CA ALA A 108 4.17 -22.79 5.75
C ALA A 108 4.27 -22.17 7.16
N SER A 109 4.80 -20.94 7.31
CA SER A 109 4.89 -20.28 8.61
C SER A 109 3.53 -19.73 9.04
N PHE A 110 3.15 -20.06 10.28
CA PHE A 110 1.96 -19.51 10.95
C PHE A 110 2.05 -18.00 11.20
N ASP A 111 3.25 -17.41 11.11
CA ASP A 111 3.45 -15.94 11.19
C ASP A 111 2.74 -15.20 10.04
N THR A 112 2.37 -15.91 8.96
CA THR A 112 1.58 -15.36 7.85
C THR A 112 0.07 -15.31 8.18
N ILE A 113 -0.37 -16.07 9.18
CA ILE A 113 -1.78 -16.19 9.58
C ILE A 113 -2.12 -15.21 10.72
N SER A 114 -1.18 -14.94 11.62
CA SER A 114 -1.37 -14.02 12.73
C SER A 114 -0.09 -13.24 12.99
N ASP A 115 -0.22 -11.92 13.16
CA ASP A 115 0.88 -11.03 13.47
C ASP A 115 0.86 -10.60 14.95
N GLU A 116 1.85 -9.81 15.36
CA GLU A 116 1.94 -9.29 16.74
C GLU A 116 0.82 -8.31 17.12
N HIS A 117 0.04 -7.84 16.14
CA HIS A 117 -1.07 -6.91 16.33
C HIS A 117 -2.43 -7.60 16.36
N ALA A 118 -2.48 -8.92 16.10
CA ALA A 118 -3.70 -9.72 16.19
C ALA A 118 -4.30 -9.65 17.60
N ARG A 119 -5.60 -9.37 17.68
CA ARG A 119 -6.33 -9.23 18.95
C ARG A 119 -7.19 -10.44 19.23
N ASP A 120 -6.88 -11.17 20.29
CA ASP A 120 -7.72 -12.25 20.75
C ASP A 120 -9.04 -11.75 21.37
N PRO A 121 -10.16 -12.47 21.18
CA PRO A 121 -11.41 -12.15 21.84
C PRO A 121 -11.26 -12.27 23.36
N ALA A 122 -11.88 -11.35 24.10
CA ALA A 122 -11.79 -11.31 25.55
C ALA A 122 -12.38 -12.60 26.17
N SER A 123 -11.57 -13.34 26.91
CA SER A 123 -11.95 -14.58 27.62
C SER A 123 -12.68 -14.28 28.94
N SER A 124 -13.72 -13.45 28.93
CA SER A 124 -14.44 -13.11 30.17
C SER A 124 -15.73 -13.93 30.33
N PRO A 125 -15.84 -14.81 31.35
CA PRO A 125 -17.09 -15.48 31.69
C PRO A 125 -17.97 -14.53 32.51
N GLY A 126 -18.47 -13.48 31.89
CA GLY A 126 -19.50 -12.64 32.49
C GLY A 126 -20.87 -13.31 32.42
N THR A 127 -21.33 -13.94 33.49
CA THR A 127 -22.71 -14.45 33.60
C THR A 127 -23.64 -13.28 33.91
N GLY A 128 -24.25 -12.63 32.91
CA GLY A 128 -25.23 -11.57 33.18
C GLY A 128 -25.56 -10.65 32.00
N ALA A 129 -26.79 -10.11 32.04
CA ALA A 129 -27.41 -9.28 31.00
C ALA A 129 -26.87 -7.84 30.88
N ASP A 130 -25.86 -7.48 31.68
CA ASP A 130 -25.27 -6.13 31.73
C ASP A 130 -23.78 -6.19 31.35
N ARG A 131 -23.50 -6.72 30.14
CA ARG A 131 -22.14 -6.81 29.60
C ARG A 131 -21.81 -5.52 28.84
N PRO A 132 -20.70 -4.84 29.16
CA PRO A 132 -20.11 -3.84 28.29
C PRO A 132 -19.83 -4.44 26.91
N VAL A 133 -20.01 -3.64 25.85
CA VAL A 133 -19.66 -4.06 24.49
C VAL A 133 -18.19 -4.44 24.45
N GLU A 134 -17.90 -5.67 24.02
CA GLU A 134 -16.54 -6.18 23.93
C GLU A 134 -15.72 -5.35 22.92
N PRO A 135 -14.44 -5.03 23.22
CA PRO A 135 -13.56 -4.39 22.26
C PRO A 135 -13.42 -5.21 20.97
N ILE A 136 -13.20 -4.54 19.85
CA ILE A 136 -13.00 -5.22 18.56
C ILE A 136 -11.78 -6.15 18.61
N SER A 137 -12.01 -7.43 18.34
CA SER A 137 -11.02 -8.51 18.31
C SER A 137 -11.07 -9.26 16.98
N ASP A 138 -9.94 -9.83 16.57
CA ASP A 138 -9.86 -10.66 15.38
C ASP A 138 -10.50 -12.03 15.62
N ILE A 139 -11.15 -12.57 14.59
CA ILE A 139 -11.77 -13.89 14.62
C ILE A 139 -10.96 -14.78 13.69
N GLY A 140 -10.37 -15.85 14.23
CA GLY A 140 -9.66 -16.85 13.43
C GLY A 140 -10.54 -17.44 12.32
N ILE A 141 -9.94 -17.71 11.16
CA ILE A 141 -10.64 -18.28 10.00
C ILE A 141 -11.29 -19.62 10.34
N ASP A 142 -10.68 -20.41 11.22
CA ASP A 142 -11.24 -21.68 11.73
C ASP A 142 -12.55 -21.45 12.49
N ARG A 143 -12.61 -20.41 13.34
CA ARG A 143 -13.79 -20.04 14.12
C ARG A 143 -14.87 -19.46 13.21
N MET A 144 -14.51 -18.56 12.30
CA MET A 144 -15.45 -17.99 11.33
C MET A 144 -16.05 -19.07 10.43
N ASN A 145 -15.23 -20.01 9.94
CA ASN A 145 -15.70 -21.13 9.11
C ASN A 145 -16.71 -22.01 9.85
N ARG A 146 -16.47 -22.30 11.14
CA ARG A 146 -17.44 -23.05 11.98
C ARG A 146 -18.73 -22.27 12.25
N LEU A 147 -18.64 -20.96 12.44
CA LEU A 147 -19.83 -20.11 12.65
C LEU A 147 -20.68 -20.05 11.37
N MET A 148 -20.04 -19.84 10.22
CA MET A 148 -20.72 -19.64 8.95
C MET A 148 -21.21 -20.94 8.31
N PHE A 149 -20.47 -22.04 8.44
CA PHE A 149 -20.74 -23.29 7.72
C PHE A 149 -20.91 -24.53 8.62
N GLY A 150 -20.75 -24.39 9.93
CA GLY A 150 -21.02 -25.46 10.90
C GLY A 150 -22.50 -25.57 11.29
N ASP A 151 -22.77 -26.21 12.43
CA ASP A 151 -24.11 -26.46 12.98
C ASP A 151 -24.92 -25.15 13.19
N GLN A 152 -24.25 -24.03 13.47
CA GLN A 152 -24.92 -22.73 13.63
C GLN A 152 -25.28 -22.06 12.30
N GLY A 153 -24.43 -22.16 11.28
CA GLY A 153 -24.75 -21.68 9.92
C GLY A 153 -25.88 -22.46 9.28
N SER A 154 -25.91 -23.79 9.49
CA SER A 154 -27.00 -24.65 9.03
C SER A 154 -28.34 -24.29 9.67
N ARG A 155 -28.35 -23.97 10.98
CA ARG A 155 -29.54 -23.47 11.67
C ARG A 155 -29.96 -22.07 11.19
N PHE A 156 -29.01 -21.17 10.94
CA PHE A 156 -29.33 -19.81 10.47
C PHE A 156 -29.96 -19.81 9.07
N ILE A 157 -29.49 -20.68 8.17
CA ILE A 157 -30.10 -20.89 6.86
C ILE A 157 -31.51 -21.51 7.00
N GLN A 158 -31.69 -22.51 7.86
CA GLN A 158 -33.01 -23.11 8.13
C GLN A 158 -34.01 -22.09 8.70
N PHE A 159 -33.63 -21.28 9.69
CA PHE A 159 -34.51 -20.25 10.24
C PHE A 159 -34.89 -19.18 9.22
N GLN A 160 -34.05 -18.91 8.23
CA GLN A 160 -34.37 -17.97 7.16
C GLN A 160 -35.30 -18.59 6.09
N GLU A 161 -35.19 -19.89 5.82
CA GLU A 161 -36.15 -20.60 4.95
C GLU A 161 -37.52 -20.79 5.63
N ASP A 162 -37.54 -21.12 6.92
CA ASP A 162 -38.77 -21.31 7.70
C ASP A 162 -39.53 -20.00 7.98
N GLY A 163 -38.87 -18.84 7.85
CA GLY A 163 -39.48 -17.51 7.99
C GLY A 163 -39.99 -16.89 6.69
N LEU A 164 -39.81 -17.56 5.55
CA LEU A 164 -40.23 -17.11 4.21
C LEU A 164 -41.39 -17.95 3.64
N ASN A 165 -41.97 -18.86 4.43
CA ASN A 165 -43.17 -19.64 4.12
C ASN A 165 -44.24 -19.43 5.20
#